data_AF-A0A950Q0X8-F1
#
_entry.id   AF-A0A950Q0X8-F1
#
_cell.length_a   1.000
_cell.length_b   1.000
_cell.length_c   1.000
_cell.angle_alpha   90.00
_cell.angle_beta   90.00
_cell.angle_gamma   90.00
#
_symmetry.space_group_name_H-M   'P 1'
#
loop_
_entity.id
_entity.type
_entity.pdbx_description
1 polymer ?
#
loop_
_entity_poly.entity_id
_entity_poly.type
_entity_poly.pdbx_seq_one_letter_code
_entity_poly.pdbx_strand_id
1 'polypeptide(L)'
;MLYRFTAPWLDRSNYPLDWNGPVDRAFVPFADDALERPIAEHFAATARAHPERIAVDDGETRLTYGQMLTAVTAMAAWIAAATEAGELVGILLPSSCE
;
A
#
# COMPACT_ATOMS: atom_id res chain seq x y z
N MET A 1 18.33 11.28 26.17
CA MET A 1 19.00 11.75 24.94
C MET A 1 18.14 11.29 23.77
N LEU A 2 17.26 12.16 23.28
CA LEU A 2 16.32 11.85 22.20
C LEU A 2 17.03 12.12 20.87
N TYR A 3 17.24 11.08 20.06
CA TYR A 3 17.72 11.24 18.69
C TYR A 3 16.67 12.01 17.89
N ARG A 4 16.97 13.27 17.53
CA ARG A 4 16.25 13.99 16.48
C ARG A 4 16.65 13.37 15.15
N PHE A 5 15.73 12.63 14.52
CA PHE A 5 15.90 12.21 13.13
C PHE A 5 15.80 13.46 12.24
N THR A 6 16.95 14.02 11.84
CA THR A 6 17.07 15.17 10.92
C THR A 6 17.15 14.69 9.48
N ALA A 7 16.25 13.80 9.08
CA ALA A 7 16.27 13.26 7.74
C ALA A 7 15.41 14.14 6.81
N PRO A 8 15.97 14.76 5.76
CA PRO A 8 15.25 15.70 4.89
C PRO A 8 13.99 15.13 4.23
N TRP A 9 13.91 13.81 4.05
CA TRP A 9 12.73 13.11 3.53
C TRP A 9 11.52 13.05 4.49
N LEU A 10 11.71 13.48 5.74
CA LEU A 10 10.68 13.58 6.78
C LEU A 10 10.16 15.02 6.88
N ASP A 11 10.73 15.94 6.09
CA ASP A 11 10.09 17.23 5.87
C ASP A 11 8.71 16.97 5.31
N ARG A 12 7.70 17.53 5.96
CA ARG A 12 6.30 17.27 5.62
C ARG A 12 6.15 17.59 4.15
N SER A 13 5.77 16.58 3.37
CA SER A 13 5.41 16.75 1.96
C SER A 13 4.65 18.07 1.79
N ASN A 14 5.08 18.94 0.87
CA ASN A 14 4.37 20.18 0.57
C ASN A 14 2.96 19.92 -0.01
N TYR A 15 2.63 18.65 -0.24
CA TYR A 15 1.30 18.21 -0.64
C TYR A 15 0.45 17.90 0.59
N PRO A 16 -0.80 18.41 0.65
CA PRO A 16 -1.77 17.95 1.65
C PRO A 16 -1.97 16.44 1.54
N LEU A 17 -2.37 15.81 2.66
CA LEU A 17 -2.56 14.35 2.75
C LEU A 17 -3.47 13.81 1.64
N ASP A 18 -4.48 14.59 1.24
CA ASP A 18 -5.45 14.26 0.20
C ASP A 18 -5.21 15.04 -1.11
N TRP A 19 -3.95 15.29 -1.48
CA TRP A 19 -3.64 15.95 -2.76
C TRP A 19 -4.23 15.18 -3.95
N ASN A 20 -5.08 15.84 -4.73
CA ASN A 20 -5.94 15.26 -5.79
C ASN A 20 -6.93 14.18 -5.31
N GLY A 21 -7.16 14.06 -4.01
CA GLY A 21 -8.21 13.22 -3.44
C GLY A 21 -9.60 13.78 -3.73
N PRO A 22 -10.66 12.95 -3.73
CA PRO A 22 -12.01 13.44 -3.88
C PRO A 22 -12.41 14.30 -2.66
N VAL A 23 -12.74 15.58 -2.89
CA VAL A 23 -13.17 16.50 -1.82
C VAL A 23 -14.61 16.26 -1.37
N ASP A 24 -15.42 15.63 -2.22
CA ASP A 24 -16.85 15.39 -1.97
C ASP A 24 -17.13 13.99 -1.41
N ARG A 25 -16.09 13.21 -1.12
CA ARG A 25 -16.23 11.86 -0.55
C ARG A 25 -15.93 11.90 0.94
N ALA A 26 -16.97 11.78 1.76
CA ALA A 26 -16.78 11.64 3.20
C ALA A 26 -15.90 10.41 3.51
N PHE A 27 -14.91 10.60 4.39
CA PHE A 27 -14.16 9.49 4.95
C PHE A 27 -15.08 8.64 5.83
N VAL A 28 -15.12 7.34 5.56
CA VAL A 28 -15.82 6.36 6.40
C VAL A 28 -14.76 5.55 7.11
N PRO A 29 -14.63 5.67 8.46
CA PRO A 29 -13.71 4.86 9.23
C PRO A 29 -14.01 3.36 9.04
N PHE A 30 -12.96 2.54 9.10
CA PHE A 30 -13.16 1.11 9.26
C PHE A 30 -13.86 0.84 10.60
N ALA A 31 -14.78 -0.13 10.60
CA ALA A 31 -15.35 -0.65 11.84
C ALA A 31 -14.26 -1.33 12.69
N ASP A 32 -14.45 -1.38 14.01
CA ASP A 32 -13.42 -1.88 14.94
C ASP A 32 -12.98 -3.31 14.60
N ASP A 33 -13.90 -4.18 14.18
CA ASP A 33 -13.60 -5.55 13.76
C ASP A 33 -12.75 -5.62 12.48
N ALA A 34 -12.89 -4.64 11.59
CA ALA A 34 -12.04 -4.52 10.43
C ALA A 34 -10.62 -4.06 10.80
N LEU A 35 -10.45 -3.28 11.88
CA LEU A 35 -9.11 -2.87 12.33
C LEU A 35 -8.28 -4.03 12.90
N GLU A 36 -8.94 -5.08 13.41
CA GLU A 36 -8.29 -6.29 13.91
C GLU A 36 -7.80 -7.23 12.79
N ARG A 37 -8.16 -6.96 11.53
CA ARG A 37 -7.78 -7.79 10.38
C ARG A 37 -6.56 -7.22 9.66
N PRO A 38 -5.62 -8.06 9.19
CA PRO A 38 -4.49 -7.59 8.42
C PRO A 38 -4.92 -6.80 7.19
N ILE A 39 -4.26 -5.67 6.92
CA ILE A 39 -4.56 -4.82 5.75
C ILE A 39 -4.50 -5.59 4.43
N ALA A 40 -3.61 -6.59 4.34
CA ALA A 40 -3.49 -7.47 3.18
C ALA A 40 -4.78 -8.27 2.89
N GLU A 41 -5.55 -8.65 3.92
CA GLU A 41 -6.82 -9.34 3.72
C GLU A 41 -7.90 -8.41 3.15
N HIS A 42 -7.96 -7.17 3.64
CA HIS A 42 -8.89 -6.16 3.11
C HIS A 42 -8.58 -5.83 1.66
N PHE A 43 -7.29 -5.71 1.33
CA PHE A 43 -6.84 -5.55 -0.03
C PHE A 43 -7.27 -6.72 -0.90
N ALA A 44 -7.02 -7.97 -0.47
CA ALA A 44 -7.38 -9.15 -1.25
C ALA A 44 -8.91 -9.28 -1.45
N ALA A 45 -9.71 -8.94 -0.44
CA ALA A 45 -11.17 -8.91 -0.55
C ALA A 45 -11.63 -7.86 -1.58
N THR A 46 -11.11 -6.64 -1.49
CA THR A 46 -11.40 -5.55 -2.43
C THR A 46 -10.99 -5.92 -3.85
N ALA A 47 -9.81 -6.50 -4.02
CA ALA A 47 -9.29 -6.86 -5.32
C ALA A 47 -10.11 -7.95 -6.01
N ARG A 48 -10.58 -8.95 -5.25
CA ARG A 48 -11.49 -9.98 -5.77
C ARG A 48 -12.87 -9.45 -6.11
N ALA A 49 -13.38 -8.46 -5.36
CA ALA A 49 -14.66 -7.83 -5.65
C ALA A 49 -14.62 -6.92 -6.89
N HIS A 50 -13.45 -6.35 -7.19
CA HIS A 50 -13.28 -5.33 -8.23
C HIS A 50 -12.04 -5.57 -9.11
N PRO A 51 -11.89 -6.75 -9.73
CA PRO A 51 -10.63 -7.16 -10.37
C PRO A 51 -10.22 -6.26 -11.53
N GLU A 52 -11.18 -5.70 -12.26
CA GLU A 52 -10.94 -4.87 -13.45
C GLU A 52 -10.72 -3.38 -13.14
N ARG A 53 -10.90 -2.94 -11.89
CA ARG A 53 -10.70 -1.52 -11.54
C ARG A 53 -9.20 -1.23 -11.42
N ILE A 54 -8.77 -0.04 -11.84
CA ILE A 54 -7.39 0.41 -11.66
C ILE A 54 -7.10 0.58 -10.17
N ALA A 55 -6.03 -0.06 -9.69
CA ALA A 55 -5.55 0.03 -8.32
C ALA A 55 -4.41 1.04 -8.20
N VAL A 56 -3.48 1.02 -9.16
CA VAL A 56 -2.32 1.93 -9.24
C VAL A 56 -2.13 2.39 -10.68
N ASP A 57 -1.82 3.68 -10.83
CA ASP A 57 -1.43 4.33 -12.08
C ASP A 57 -0.28 5.28 -11.73
N ASP A 58 0.91 5.01 -12.26
CA ASP A 58 2.09 5.88 -12.09
C ASP A 58 2.31 6.83 -13.29
N GLY A 59 1.37 6.83 -14.25
CA GLY A 59 1.43 7.62 -15.48
C GLY A 59 2.06 6.88 -16.66
N GLU A 60 2.86 5.85 -16.43
CA GLU A 60 3.44 4.99 -17.48
C GLU A 60 2.77 3.61 -17.51
N THR A 61 2.54 3.05 -16.33
CA THR A 61 1.97 1.73 -16.11
C THR A 61 0.71 1.84 -15.28
N ARG A 62 -0.28 1.01 -15.65
CA ARG A 62 -1.54 0.86 -14.92
C ARG A 62 -1.73 -0.59 -14.53
N LEU A 63 -1.93 -0.82 -13.23
CA LEU A 63 -2.28 -2.14 -12.72
C LEU A 63 -3.72 -2.13 -12.23
N THR A 64 -4.50 -3.06 -12.75
CA THR A 64 -5.80 -3.40 -12.17
C THR A 64 -5.61 -4.08 -10.81
N TYR A 65 -6.65 -4.06 -9.98
CA TYR A 65 -6.64 -4.80 -8.72
C TYR A 65 -6.36 -6.31 -8.91
N GLY A 66 -6.86 -6.91 -9.99
CA GLY A 66 -6.59 -8.32 -10.31
C GLY A 66 -5.11 -8.56 -10.59
N GLN A 67 -4.51 -7.73 -11.44
CA GLN A 67 -3.06 -7.82 -11.76
C GLN A 67 -2.20 -7.56 -10.52
N MET A 68 -2.54 -6.54 -9.73
CA MET A 68 -1.81 -6.21 -8.51
C MET A 68 -1.89 -7.35 -7.49
N LEU A 69 -3.07 -7.97 -7.32
CA LEU A 69 -3.21 -9.12 -6.41
C LEU A 69 -2.35 -10.31 -6.85
N THR A 70 -2.27 -10.59 -8.16
CA THR A 70 -1.39 -11.63 -8.68
C THR A 70 0.08 -11.32 -8.41
N ALA A 71 0.53 -10.10 -8.69
CA ALA A 71 1.91 -9.66 -8.48
C ALA A 71 2.30 -9.72 -6.99
N VAL A 72 1.47 -9.16 -6.11
CA VAL A 72 1.71 -9.15 -4.65
C VAL A 72 1.71 -10.58 -4.09
N THR A 73 0.82 -11.45 -4.56
CA THR A 73 0.79 -12.86 -4.10
C THR A 73 2.06 -13.60 -4.49
N ALA A 74 2.57 -13.39 -5.71
CA ALA A 74 3.81 -13.99 -6.16
C ALA A 74 5.02 -13.47 -5.36
N MET A 75 5.08 -12.16 -5.10
CA MET A 75 6.13 -11.55 -4.30
C MET A 75 6.07 -12.02 -2.84
N ALA A 76 4.89 -12.12 -2.24
CA ALA A 76 4.71 -12.63 -0.89
C ALA A 76 5.18 -14.09 -0.76
N ALA A 77 4.90 -14.94 -1.76
CA ALA A 77 5.39 -16.31 -1.77
C ALA A 77 6.93 -16.37 -1.86
N TRP A 78 7.54 -15.48 -2.64
CA TRP A 78 9.00 -15.38 -2.74
C TRP A 78 9.64 -14.91 -1.44
N ILE A 79 9.09 -13.88 -0.79
CA ILE A 79 9.57 -13.39 0.52
C ILE A 79 9.42 -14.48 1.58
N ALA A 80 8.25 -15.14 1.66
CA ALA A 80 8.01 -16.22 2.62
C ALA A 80 8.96 -17.42 2.45
N ALA A 81 9.50 -17.64 1.25
CA ALA A 81 10.52 -18.66 1.01
C ALA A 81 11.94 -18.20 1.41
N ALA A 82 12.18 -16.89 1.52
CA ALA A 82 13.47 -16.29 1.81
C ALA A 82 13.63 -15.79 3.26
N THR A 83 12.53 -15.66 4.01
CA THR A 83 12.52 -15.07 5.36
C THR A 83 11.69 -15.89 6.34
N GLU A 84 11.88 -15.63 7.63
CA GLU A 84 11.01 -16.17 8.70
C GLU A 84 9.89 -15.19 9.08
N ALA A 85 8.84 -15.71 9.73
CA ALA A 85 7.75 -14.87 10.23
C ALA A 85 8.27 -13.91 11.32
N GLY A 86 8.04 -12.60 11.13
CA GLY A 86 8.51 -11.55 12.04
C GLY A 86 9.88 -10.97 11.70
N GLU A 87 10.56 -11.51 10.67
CA GLU A 87 11.79 -10.94 10.16
C GLU A 87 11.53 -9.62 9.41
N LEU A 88 12.48 -8.68 9.49
CA LEU A 88 12.36 -7.35 8.88
C LEU A 88 12.83 -7.38 7.42
N VAL A 89 12.01 -6.83 6.51
CA VAL A 89 12.35 -6.69 5.09
C VAL A 89 12.58 -5.21 4.76
N GLY A 90 13.79 -4.87 4.30
CA GLY A 90 14.12 -3.52 3.83
C GLY A 90 13.59 -3.27 2.42
N ILE A 91 12.92 -2.15 2.20
CA ILE A 91 12.39 -1.74 0.89
C ILE A 91 13.02 -0.40 0.49
N LEU A 92 13.71 -0.37 -0.64
CA LEU A 92 14.25 0.84 -1.26
C LEU A 92 13.89 0.83 -2.74
N LEU A 93 12.78 1.47 -3.08
CA LEU A 93 12.25 1.53 -4.44
C LEU A 93 11.80 2.97 -4.74
N PRO A 94 11.82 3.39 -6.02
CA PRO A 94 11.15 4.61 -6.43
C PRO A 94 9.62 4.47 -6.27
N SER A 95 8.88 5.58 -6.40
CA SER A 95 7.42 5.53 -6.46
C SER A 95 6.97 5.15 -7.88
N SER A 96 6.84 3.85 -8.14
CA SER A 96 6.42 3.24 -9.42
C SER A 96 5.45 2.07 -9.21
N CYS A 97 4.84 1.59 -10.30
CA CYS A 97 4.04 0.35 -10.30
C CYS A 97 4.87 -0.94 -10.19
N GLU A 98 6.18 -0.87 -10.46
CA GLU A 98 7.14 -2.00 -10.37
C GLU A 98 7.79 -2.13 -8.99
#